data_AF-A0A1U7IQG7-F1
#
_entry.id   AF-A0A1U7IQG7-F1
#
_cell.length_a   1.000
_cell.length_b   1.000
_cell.length_c   1.000
_cell.angle_alpha   90.00
_cell.angle_beta   90.00
_cell.angle_gamma   90.00
#
_symmetry.space_group_name_H-M   'P 1'
#
loop_
_entity.id
_entity.type
_entity.pdbx_description
1 polymer ?
#
loop_
_entity_poly.entity_id
_entity_poly.type
_entity_poly.pdbx_seq_one_letter_code
_entity_poly.pdbx_strand_id
1 'polypeptide(L)'
;MQKNSLIYLSLLFFCFTQETLAAMTKINQSLLIGEWSQPGKCNQSRFIYTRNGQYISMEKKKGRWQTLYRGIYLTSPQQPDSIIIGDGPNMGGYLVDINELTRNTLKGEWNVNASEGLTFDNPEDAKFSYVRCSGTVLKKN
;
A
#
# COMPACT_ATOMS: atom_id res chain seq x y z
N MET A 1 -24.72 -70.98 10.95
CA MET A 1 -23.65 -69.96 10.89
C MET A 1 -24.25 -68.62 11.31
N GLN A 2 -24.10 -68.24 12.59
CA GLN A 2 -24.49 -66.92 13.10
C GLN A 2 -23.30 -65.97 12.98
N LYS A 3 -23.50 -64.79 12.40
CA LYS A 3 -22.57 -63.67 12.50
C LYS A 3 -23.24 -62.54 13.29
N ASN A 4 -22.64 -62.23 14.42
CA ASN A 4 -22.91 -61.04 15.22
C ASN A 4 -22.02 -59.87 14.75
N SER A 5 -22.50 -58.68 15.10
CA SER A 5 -21.75 -57.51 15.59
C SER A 5 -21.55 -56.28 14.69
N LEU A 6 -22.39 -55.28 15.01
CA LEU A 6 -22.09 -53.92 15.50
C LEU A 6 -21.37 -52.89 14.59
N ILE A 7 -22.16 -51.86 14.24
CA ILE A 7 -21.98 -50.40 14.41
C ILE A 7 -20.60 -49.82 14.06
N TYR A 8 -20.57 -48.88 13.10
CA TYR A 8 -19.89 -47.59 13.28
C TYR A 8 -20.70 -46.44 12.69
N LEU A 9 -21.10 -45.56 13.60
CA LEU A 9 -21.61 -44.22 13.37
C LEU A 9 -20.45 -43.32 12.92
N SER A 10 -20.80 -42.28 12.16
CA SER A 10 -20.36 -40.88 12.35
C SER A 10 -19.53 -40.20 11.24
N LEU A 11 -19.99 -38.97 11.02
CA LEU A 11 -19.28 -37.76 10.58
C LEU A 11 -19.06 -37.55 9.08
N LEU A 12 -20.09 -36.94 8.50
CA LEU A 12 -19.99 -35.96 7.41
C LEU A 12 -18.81 -35.02 7.68
N PHE A 13 -17.69 -35.25 7.02
CA PHE A 13 -16.60 -34.31 6.95
C PHE A 13 -16.96 -33.26 5.90
N PHE A 14 -17.73 -32.26 6.33
CA PHE A 14 -17.84 -30.98 5.61
C PHE A 14 -16.46 -30.31 5.68
N CYS A 15 -15.57 -30.66 4.76
CA CYS A 15 -14.36 -29.91 4.53
C CYS A 15 -14.76 -28.66 3.72
N PHE A 16 -15.30 -27.66 4.41
CA PHE A 16 -15.26 -26.28 3.94
C PHE A 16 -13.79 -25.84 4.04
N THR A 17 -12.96 -26.25 3.08
CA THR A 17 -11.73 -25.50 2.79
C THR A 17 -12.19 -24.23 2.11
N GLN A 18 -12.48 -23.23 2.93
CA GLN A 18 -12.57 -21.85 2.48
C GLN A 18 -11.15 -21.47 2.06
N GLU A 19 -10.78 -21.84 0.83
CA GLU A 19 -9.64 -21.26 0.14
C GLU A 19 -9.96 -19.77 0.01
N THR A 20 -9.55 -18.98 0.99
CA THR A 20 -9.32 -17.57 0.76
C THR A 20 -8.16 -17.49 -0.21
N LEU A 21 -8.47 -17.63 -1.50
CA LEU A 21 -7.70 -17.04 -2.57
C LEU A 21 -7.54 -15.58 -2.18
N ALA A 22 -6.42 -15.27 -1.52
CA ALA A 22 -5.82 -13.96 -1.57
C ALA A 22 -5.61 -13.70 -3.06
N ALA A 23 -6.59 -13.06 -3.69
CA ALA A 23 -6.47 -12.60 -5.05
C ALA A 23 -5.22 -11.73 -5.04
N MET A 24 -4.14 -12.19 -5.68
CA MET A 24 -2.96 -11.38 -5.94
C MET A 24 -3.40 -10.19 -6.80
N THR A 25 -3.80 -9.11 -6.13
CA THR A 25 -4.31 -7.91 -6.79
C THR A 25 -3.13 -7.08 -7.26
N LYS A 26 -2.57 -7.48 -8.40
CA LYS A 26 -1.61 -6.66 -9.17
C LYS A 26 -2.03 -5.19 -9.09
N ILE A 27 -1.17 -4.38 -8.49
CA ILE A 27 -1.42 -2.94 -8.32
C ILE A 27 -1.78 -2.35 -9.69
N ASN A 28 -2.98 -1.79 -9.77
CA ASN A 28 -3.33 -0.96 -10.90
C ASN A 28 -2.68 0.41 -10.71
N GLN A 29 -1.50 0.61 -11.30
CA GLN A 29 -0.73 1.84 -11.20
C GLN A 29 -1.53 3.10 -11.54
N SER A 30 -2.56 2.99 -12.40
CA SER A 30 -3.43 4.13 -12.72
C SER A 30 -4.23 4.65 -11.52
N LEU A 31 -4.56 3.77 -10.57
CA LEU A 31 -5.23 4.16 -9.33
C LEU A 31 -4.26 4.90 -8.40
N LEU A 32 -2.99 4.49 -8.36
CA LEU A 32 -1.96 5.12 -7.53
C LEU A 32 -1.70 6.58 -7.93
N ILE A 33 -1.72 6.89 -9.23
CA ILE A 33 -1.47 8.24 -9.75
C ILE A 33 -2.46 9.23 -9.14
N GLY A 34 -1.96 10.27 -8.46
CA GLY A 34 -2.72 11.37 -7.88
C GLY A 34 -2.18 11.80 -6.52
N GLU A 35 -3.01 12.54 -5.78
CA GLU A 35 -2.65 13.14 -4.50
C GLU A 35 -3.32 12.41 -3.34
N TRP A 36 -2.52 12.02 -2.36
CA TRP A 36 -2.91 11.23 -1.21
C TRP A 36 -2.49 11.90 0.08
N SER A 37 -3.19 11.63 1.16
CA SER A 37 -2.84 12.14 2.49
C SER A 37 -3.46 11.26 3.56
N GLN A 38 -2.96 11.36 4.78
CA GLN A 38 -3.71 10.88 5.95
C GLN A 38 -5.12 11.51 5.99
N PRO A 39 -6.13 10.79 6.52
CA PRO A 39 -7.48 11.31 6.73
C PRO A 39 -7.47 12.68 7.42
N GLY A 40 -8.21 13.65 6.87
CA GLY A 40 -8.29 15.01 7.41
C GLY A 40 -7.05 15.89 7.17
N LYS A 41 -5.99 15.37 6.51
CA LYS A 41 -4.72 16.08 6.33
C LYS A 41 -4.46 16.60 4.91
N CYS A 42 -5.40 16.44 3.98
CA CYS A 42 -5.24 16.88 2.58
C CYS A 42 -4.90 18.38 2.37
N ASN A 43 -5.17 19.25 3.34
CA ASN A 43 -4.80 20.67 3.32
C ASN A 43 -3.53 21.00 4.13
N GLN A 44 -2.83 19.98 4.62
CA GLN A 44 -1.65 20.06 5.49
C GLN A 44 -0.46 19.31 4.89
N SER A 45 -0.65 18.06 4.46
CA SER A 45 0.38 17.23 3.84
C SER A 45 -0.19 16.47 2.64
N ARG A 46 0.66 16.18 1.66
CA ARG A 46 0.29 15.42 0.46
C ARG A 46 1.44 14.55 -0.03
N PHE A 47 1.11 13.35 -0.46
CA PHE A 47 1.97 12.43 -1.19
C PHE A 47 1.43 12.32 -2.62
N ILE A 48 2.26 12.66 -3.61
CA ILE A 48 1.85 12.81 -5.00
C ILE A 48 2.57 11.77 -5.83
N TYR A 49 1.82 10.89 -6.49
CA TYR A 49 2.32 9.95 -7.47
C TYR A 49 1.92 10.43 -8.87
N THR A 50 2.91 10.58 -9.74
CA THR A 50 2.71 11.15 -11.07
C THR A 50 2.83 10.07 -12.16
N ARG A 51 2.19 10.29 -13.31
CA ARG A 51 2.19 9.30 -14.41
C ARG A 51 3.59 8.98 -14.96
N ASN A 52 4.52 9.92 -14.87
CA ASN A 52 5.91 9.76 -15.31
C ASN A 52 6.81 9.13 -14.22
N GLY A 53 6.24 8.54 -13.17
CA GLY A 53 6.99 7.79 -12.16
C GLY A 53 7.66 8.67 -11.09
N GLN A 54 7.28 9.93 -10.93
CA GLN A 54 7.77 10.77 -9.82
C GLN A 54 6.89 10.61 -8.58
N TYR A 55 7.53 10.58 -7.42
CA TYR A 55 6.91 10.67 -6.11
C TYR A 55 7.32 11.98 -5.43
N ILE A 56 6.35 12.71 -4.88
CA ILE A 56 6.59 14.01 -4.24
C ILE A 56 5.87 14.04 -2.89
N SER A 57 6.60 14.31 -1.81
CA SER A 57 6.01 14.63 -0.51
C SER A 57 6.00 16.13 -0.30
N MET A 58 4.86 16.67 0.10
CA MET A 58 4.64 18.09 0.30
C MET A 58 3.96 18.36 1.64
N GLU A 59 4.31 19.49 2.25
CA GLU A 59 3.69 19.97 3.48
C GLU A 59 3.42 21.47 3.39
N LYS A 60 2.32 21.92 4.01
CA LYS A 60 1.94 23.32 4.05
C LYS A 60 2.52 23.97 5.29
N LYS A 61 3.59 24.75 5.13
CA LYS A 61 4.22 25.55 6.20
C LYS A 61 3.91 27.03 6.00
N LYS A 62 3.42 27.71 7.05
CA LYS A 62 3.06 29.14 7.03
C LYS A 62 2.13 29.50 5.85
N GLY A 63 1.15 28.64 5.58
CA GLY A 63 0.16 28.82 4.51
C GLY A 63 0.66 28.51 3.09
N ARG A 64 1.94 28.17 2.90
CA ARG A 64 2.52 27.84 1.59
C ARG A 64 2.91 26.38 1.52
N TRP A 65 2.65 25.75 0.39
CA TRP A 65 3.13 24.41 0.11
C TRP A 65 4.65 24.40 -0.08
N GLN A 66 5.33 23.45 0.54
CA GLN A 66 6.76 23.21 0.41
C GLN A 66 6.96 21.74 0.06
N THR A 67 7.85 21.47 -0.90
CA THR A 67 8.30 20.11 -1.18
C THR A 67 9.28 19.69 -0.10
N LEU A 68 8.95 18.62 0.62
CA LEU A 68 9.86 18.00 1.58
C LEU A 68 10.80 17.03 0.86
N TYR A 69 10.26 16.32 -0.12
CA TYR A 69 10.96 15.26 -0.81
C TYR A 69 10.48 15.15 -2.26
N ARG A 70 11.40 14.81 -3.16
CA ARG A 70 11.11 14.45 -4.55
C ARG A 70 11.99 13.28 -4.96
N GLY A 71 11.37 12.20 -5.40
CA GLY A 71 12.05 11.01 -5.88
C GLY A 71 11.29 10.35 -7.02
N ILE A 72 11.58 9.08 -7.23
CA ILE A 72 10.89 8.23 -8.20
C ILE A 72 10.14 7.12 -7.49
N TYR A 73 9.15 6.55 -8.16
CA TYR A 73 8.53 5.30 -7.73
C TYR A 73 8.44 4.32 -8.90
N LEU A 74 8.62 3.03 -8.60
CA LEU A 74 8.59 1.94 -9.56
C LEU A 74 7.68 0.82 -9.04
N THR A 75 6.97 0.17 -9.95
CA THR A 75 6.25 -1.08 -9.69
C THR A 75 7.11 -2.24 -10.20
N SER A 76 7.13 -3.37 -9.48
CA SER A 76 7.89 -4.56 -9.87
C SER A 76 6.95 -5.67 -10.33
N PRO A 77 7.18 -6.30 -11.50
CA PRO A 77 6.43 -7.50 -11.89
C PRO A 77 6.61 -8.66 -10.91
N GLN A 78 7.75 -8.73 -10.21
CA GLN A 78 8.07 -9.79 -9.23
C GLN A 78 7.41 -9.53 -7.87
N GLN A 79 7.04 -8.28 -7.58
CA GLN A 79 6.32 -7.87 -6.38
C GLN A 79 5.10 -7.04 -6.81
N PRO A 80 4.06 -7.72 -7.33
CA PRO A 80 2.93 -7.05 -7.98
C PRO A 80 2.09 -6.19 -7.03
N ASP A 81 2.26 -6.42 -5.72
CA ASP A 81 1.56 -5.75 -4.62
C ASP A 81 2.47 -4.75 -3.90
N SER A 82 3.63 -4.39 -4.49
CA SER A 82 4.57 -3.45 -3.86
C SER A 82 5.02 -2.36 -4.83
N ILE A 83 5.44 -1.22 -4.26
CA ILE A 83 6.15 -0.16 -4.98
C ILE A 83 7.49 0.12 -4.31
N ILE A 84 8.48 0.47 -5.12
CA ILE A 84 9.77 0.95 -4.65
C ILE A 84 9.75 2.47 -4.77
N ILE A 85 10.02 3.18 -3.69
CA ILE A 85 10.21 4.64 -3.68
C ILE A 85 11.71 4.91 -3.54
N GLY A 86 12.30 5.52 -4.56
CA GLY A 86 13.74 5.80 -4.61
C GLY A 86 14.06 7.28 -4.42
N ASP A 87 15.02 7.57 -3.54
CA ASP A 87 15.45 8.93 -3.20
C ASP A 87 16.72 9.37 -3.92
N GLY A 88 16.53 9.92 -5.12
CA GLY A 88 17.63 10.56 -5.86
C GLY A 88 18.86 9.65 -6.01
N PRO A 89 20.05 10.22 -6.25
CA PRO A 89 21.28 9.43 -6.43
C PRO A 89 21.95 8.96 -5.13
N ASN A 90 21.51 9.43 -3.95
CA ASN A 90 22.28 9.33 -2.71
C ASN A 90 21.54 8.72 -1.51
N MET A 91 20.28 8.33 -1.66
CA MET A 91 19.51 7.65 -0.61
C MET A 91 18.83 6.42 -1.20
N GLY A 92 18.86 5.31 -0.46
CA GLY A 92 18.40 4.00 -0.92
C GLY A 92 16.93 3.96 -1.34
N GLY A 93 16.50 2.82 -1.88
CA GLY A 93 15.09 2.56 -2.16
C GLY A 93 14.37 2.07 -0.93
N TYR A 94 13.15 2.54 -0.72
CA TYR A 94 12.22 1.99 0.26
C TYR A 94 11.19 1.12 -0.46
N LEU A 95 10.98 -0.09 0.03
CA LEU A 95 9.91 -0.96 -0.47
C LEU A 95 8.63 -0.71 0.35
N VAL A 96 7.52 -0.54 -0.35
CA VAL A 96 6.20 -0.32 0.24
C VAL A 96 5.26 -1.41 -0.26
N ASP A 97 4.73 -2.19 0.66
CA ASP A 97 3.71 -3.19 0.38
C ASP A 97 2.33 -2.55 0.43
N ILE A 98 1.51 -2.76 -0.59
CA ILE A 98 0.20 -2.13 -0.78
C ILE A 98 -0.89 -3.16 -0.53
N ASN A 99 -1.53 -3.07 0.64
CA ASN A 99 -2.61 -3.98 1.04
C ASN A 99 -3.96 -3.60 0.42
N GLU A 100 -4.21 -2.30 0.16
CA GLU A 100 -5.46 -1.84 -0.45
C GLU A 100 -5.22 -0.62 -1.34
N LEU A 101 -5.63 -0.71 -2.62
CA LEU A 101 -5.62 0.42 -3.54
C LEU A 101 -6.94 0.52 -4.30
N THR A 102 -7.69 1.59 -4.02
CA THR A 102 -8.94 1.93 -4.71
C THR A 102 -8.85 3.34 -5.28
N ARG A 103 -9.96 3.88 -5.81
CA ARG A 103 -10.01 5.30 -6.24
C ARG A 103 -9.85 6.28 -5.08
N ASN A 104 -10.22 5.87 -3.87
CA ASN A 104 -10.33 6.76 -2.71
C ASN A 104 -9.43 6.35 -1.54
N THR A 105 -8.91 5.12 -1.55
CA THR A 105 -8.14 4.53 -0.45
C THR A 105 -6.81 4.00 -0.95
N LEU A 106 -5.75 4.27 -0.19
CA LEU A 106 -4.42 3.73 -0.35
C LEU A 106 -3.91 3.29 1.03
N LYS A 107 -3.84 1.99 1.28
CA LYS A 107 -3.30 1.42 2.51
C LYS A 107 -2.13 0.52 2.19
N GLY A 108 -1.16 0.52 3.09
CA GLY A 108 0.05 -0.24 2.91
C GLY A 108 0.91 -0.24 4.17
N GLU A 109 2.08 -0.83 4.03
CA GLU A 109 3.11 -0.80 5.04
C GLU A 109 4.49 -0.61 4.40
N TRP A 110 5.37 0.09 5.12
CA TRP A 110 6.76 0.20 4.77
C TRP A 110 7.46 -1.11 5.13
N ASN A 111 8.05 -1.77 4.14
CA ASN A 111 8.77 -3.02 4.36
C ASN A 111 10.16 -2.72 4.92
N VAL A 112 10.24 -2.65 6.24
CA VAL A 112 11.48 -2.36 6.98
C VAL A 112 12.58 -3.38 6.75
N ASN A 113 12.22 -4.64 6.45
CA ASN A 113 13.21 -5.71 6.22
C ASN A 113 13.88 -5.58 4.84
N ALA A 114 13.17 -5.00 3.87
CA ALA A 114 13.64 -4.79 2.51
C ALA A 114 14.12 -3.35 2.24
N SER A 115 14.03 -2.47 3.24
CA SER A 115 14.37 -1.05 3.11
C SER A 115 15.60 -0.71 3.94
N GLU A 116 16.68 -0.26 3.29
CA GLU A 116 17.92 0.08 3.98
C GLU A 116 17.74 1.31 4.89
N GLY A 117 18.11 1.16 6.16
CA GLY A 117 18.12 2.27 7.13
C GLY A 117 16.76 2.77 7.59
N LEU A 118 15.66 2.09 7.24
CA LEU A 118 14.33 2.42 7.72
C LEU A 118 13.99 1.62 8.98
N THR A 119 13.85 2.33 10.11
CA THR A 119 13.45 1.74 11.39
C THR A 119 12.33 2.56 12.01
N PHE A 120 11.40 1.89 12.68
CA PHE A 120 10.35 2.52 13.48
C PHE A 120 10.44 2.00 14.91
N ASP A 121 10.31 2.91 15.89
CA ASP A 121 10.27 2.52 17.31
C ASP A 121 9.03 1.69 17.64
N ASN A 122 7.91 2.01 16.97
CA ASN A 122 6.67 1.25 17.02
C ASN A 122 6.38 0.64 15.63
N PRO A 123 6.25 -0.70 15.51
CA PRO A 123 5.94 -1.36 14.24
C PRO A 123 4.65 -0.87 13.56
N GLU A 124 3.68 -0.36 14.32
CA GLU A 124 2.44 0.18 13.74
C GLU A 124 2.69 1.49 12.95
N ASP A 125 3.79 2.20 13.21
CA ASP A 125 4.16 3.41 12.46
C ASP A 125 4.64 3.09 11.04
N ALA A 126 5.02 1.83 10.78
CA ALA A 126 5.30 1.35 9.43
C ALA A 126 4.03 1.23 8.58
N LYS A 127 2.84 1.14 9.19
CA LYS A 127 1.57 1.04 8.46
C LYS A 127 1.02 2.42 8.15
N PHE A 128 0.34 2.53 7.02
CA PHE A 128 -0.37 3.75 6.67
C PHE A 128 -1.74 3.48 6.06
N SER A 129 -2.60 4.49 6.23
CA SER A 129 -3.90 4.56 5.59
C SER A 129 -4.08 5.97 5.07
N TYR A 130 -4.08 6.10 3.75
CA TYR A 130 -4.25 7.36 3.05
C TYR A 130 -5.58 7.40 2.33
N VAL A 131 -6.13 8.61 2.26
CA VAL A 131 -7.30 8.96 1.48
C VAL A 131 -6.89 9.81 0.28
N ARG A 132 -7.66 9.71 -0.78
CA ARG A 132 -7.49 10.53 -1.96
C ARG A 132 -7.85 11.98 -1.63
N CYS A 133 -6.97 12.91 -1.96
CA CYS A 133 -7.27 14.33 -1.85
C CYS A 133 -8.06 14.79 -3.08
N SER A 134 -9.31 15.18 -2.89
CA SER A 134 -10.16 15.75 -3.92
C SER A 134 -9.74 17.19 -4.24
N GLY A 135 -9.13 17.39 -5.42
CA GLY A 135 -9.02 18.69 -6.09
C GLY A 135 -7.91 19.63 -5.60
N THR A 136 -6.80 19.69 -6.33
CA THR A 136 -6.38 20.87 -7.13
C THR A 136 -5.14 20.48 -7.94
N VAL A 137 -5.32 19.72 -9.02
CA VAL A 137 -4.31 19.66 -10.07
C VAL A 137 -4.20 21.08 -10.61
N LEU A 138 -3.13 21.75 -10.20
CA LEU A 138 -2.43 22.84 -10.86
C LEU A 138 -3.21 23.38 -12.08
N LYS A 139 -4.01 24.43 -11.89
CA LYS A 139 -4.36 25.30 -13.02
C LYS A 139 -3.03 25.76 -13.61
N LYS A 140 -2.74 25.33 -14.84
CA LYS A 140 -1.72 25.95 -15.70
C LYS A 140 -1.99 27.45 -15.67
N ASN A 141 -1.07 28.22 -15.07
CA ASN A 141 -0.88 29.61 -15.44
C ASN A 141 -0.04 29.64 -16.72
#